data_AF-A0A292GH56-F1
#
_entry.id   AF-A0A292GH56-F1
#
_cell.length_a   1.000
_cell.length_b   1.000
_cell.length_c   1.000
_cell.angle_alpha   90.00
_cell.angle_beta   90.00
_cell.angle_gamma   90.00
#
_symmetry.space_group_name_H-M   'P 1'
#
loop_
_entity.id
_entity.type
_entity.pdbx_description
1 polymer ?
#
loop_
_entity_poly.entity_id
_entity_poly.type
_entity_poly.pdbx_seq_one_letter_code
_entity_poly.pdbx_strand_id
1 'polypeptide(L)'
;MIKTVPSRVTNADLERLSLRGVRVGRPDPAGSTPPDSRSSGGSRAVEIERTADRDGIVVVRGRELALGTGVAGTRVTLRFDVGLVHALAGNILLKTLSNPSSVNEMRDIRGARPATTALPPPPPAGPQSVQRRVPKDGVVMVAGQRLRVGRTHAGMIVTVVVEDHHLRVLDGIKELSLHAQTSTKPIRNFNAHRPRKR
;
A
#
# COMPACT_ATOMS: atom_id res chain seq x y z
N MET A 1 -33.55 -14.90 -5.84
CA MET A 1 -33.23 -15.24 -4.44
C MET A 1 -32.44 -16.53 -4.44
N ILE A 2 -31.13 -16.49 -4.23
CA ILE A 2 -30.26 -17.67 -4.25
C ILE A 2 -30.15 -18.19 -2.82
N LYS A 3 -30.53 -19.44 -2.58
CA LYS A 3 -30.37 -20.11 -1.28
C LYS A 3 -29.11 -20.96 -1.35
N THR A 4 -28.14 -20.65 -0.49
CA THR A 4 -26.91 -21.42 -0.33
C THR A 4 -27.19 -22.62 0.57
N VAL A 5 -26.96 -23.84 0.07
CA VAL A 5 -27.11 -25.09 0.84
C VAL A 5 -25.71 -25.58 1.20
N PRO A 6 -25.45 -26.05 2.43
CA PRO A 6 -24.14 -26.58 2.81
C PRO A 6 -23.82 -27.84 2.02
N SER A 7 -22.69 -27.84 1.33
CA SER A 7 -22.19 -28.99 0.58
C SER A 7 -21.67 -30.07 1.55
N ARG A 8 -22.07 -31.33 1.33
CA ARG A 8 -21.68 -32.49 2.16
C ARG A 8 -20.50 -33.27 1.57
N VAL A 9 -19.65 -32.62 0.79
CA VAL A 9 -18.46 -33.24 0.20
C VAL A 9 -17.41 -33.42 1.30
N THR A 10 -16.98 -34.66 1.54
CA THR A 10 -15.96 -34.99 2.53
C THR A 10 -14.58 -35.14 1.87
N ASN A 11 -13.50 -35.07 2.65
CA ASN A 11 -12.14 -35.22 2.10
C ASN A 11 -11.92 -36.60 1.44
N ALA A 12 -12.59 -37.65 1.92
CA ALA A 12 -12.54 -38.97 1.29
C ALA A 12 -13.18 -38.97 -0.10
N ASP A 13 -14.22 -38.14 -0.30
CA ASP A 13 -14.84 -37.96 -1.62
C ASP A 13 -13.91 -37.20 -2.58
N LEU A 14 -13.13 -36.25 -2.06
CA LEU A 14 -12.12 -35.52 -2.84
C LEU A 14 -10.98 -36.44 -3.29
N GLU A 15 -10.49 -37.33 -2.42
CA GLU A 15 -9.46 -38.30 -2.79
C GLU A 15 -9.96 -39.32 -3.82
N ARG A 16 -11.20 -39.78 -3.69
CA ARG A 16 -11.84 -40.66 -4.68
C ARG A 16 -12.02 -39.98 -6.05
N LEU A 17 -12.30 -38.68 -6.07
CA LEU A 17 -12.37 -37.90 -7.31
C LEU A 17 -10.99 -37.71 -7.95
N SER A 18 -9.96 -37.45 -7.15
CA SER A 18 -8.57 -37.32 -7.61
C SER A 18 -8.08 -38.60 -8.31
N LEU A 19 -8.40 -39.77 -7.75
CA LEU A 19 -8.01 -41.09 -8.30
C LEU A 19 -8.71 -41.45 -9.62
N ARG A 20 -9.85 -40.82 -9.95
CA ARG A 20 -10.61 -41.12 -11.18
C ARG A 20 -10.09 -40.43 -12.44
N GLY A 21 -9.04 -39.61 -12.34
CA GLY A 21 -8.46 -38.92 -13.48
C GLY A 21 -9.39 -37.82 -14.00
N VAL A 22 -9.10 -36.57 -13.62
CA VAL A 22 -9.80 -35.41 -14.15
C VAL A 22 -9.46 -35.28 -15.63
N ARG A 23 -10.45 -35.36 -16.53
CA ARG A 23 -10.25 -34.92 -17.92
C ARG A 23 -9.89 -33.44 -17.87
N VAL A 24 -8.72 -33.07 -18.40
CA VAL A 24 -8.32 -31.68 -18.59
C VAL A 24 -9.46 -30.99 -19.34
N GLY A 25 -10.17 -30.11 -18.64
CA GLY A 25 -11.17 -29.25 -19.25
C GLY A 25 -10.51 -28.45 -20.38
N ARG A 26 -11.27 -28.22 -21.46
CA ARG A 26 -10.92 -27.30 -22.55
C ARG A 26 -10.16 -26.09 -22.01
N PRO A 27 -9.08 -25.61 -22.65
CA PRO A 27 -8.40 -24.38 -22.25
C PRO A 27 -9.44 -23.28 -22.05
N ASP A 28 -9.41 -22.62 -20.89
CA ASP A 28 -10.30 -21.50 -20.62
C ASP A 28 -10.28 -20.52 -21.81
N PRO A 29 -11.44 -19.98 -22.24
CA PRO A 29 -11.44 -18.90 -23.20
C PRO A 29 -10.56 -17.80 -22.62
N ALA A 30 -9.49 -17.46 -23.33
CA ALA A 30 -8.42 -16.53 -22.94
C ALA A 30 -8.86 -15.59 -21.83
N GLY A 31 -8.53 -15.95 -20.59
CA GLY A 31 -8.79 -15.13 -19.43
C GLY A 31 -8.16 -13.76 -19.68
N SER A 32 -8.94 -12.71 -19.43
CA SER A 32 -8.57 -11.31 -19.62
C SER A 32 -7.09 -11.09 -19.31
N THR A 33 -6.35 -10.67 -20.33
CA THR A 33 -4.96 -10.24 -20.23
C THR A 33 -4.80 -9.35 -18.98
N PRO A 34 -3.75 -9.53 -18.16
CA PRO A 34 -3.44 -8.57 -17.10
C PRO A 34 -3.44 -7.18 -17.75
N PRO A 35 -4.02 -6.14 -17.11
CA PRO A 35 -4.06 -4.82 -17.72
C PRO A 35 -2.62 -4.43 -18.05
N ASP A 36 -2.35 -4.39 -19.35
CA ASP A 36 -1.16 -3.82 -19.95
C ASP A 36 -1.10 -2.40 -19.38
N SER A 37 -0.08 -2.12 -18.57
CA SER A 37 0.20 -0.80 -18.01
C SER A 37 0.73 0.15 -19.10
N ARG A 38 0.08 0.10 -20.26
CA ARG A 38 0.22 1.05 -21.37
C ARG A 38 -0.97 1.98 -21.32
N SER A 39 -0.85 2.95 -20.43
CA SER A 39 -1.65 4.17 -20.42
C SER A 39 -1.52 4.90 -21.77
N SER A 40 -2.51 4.75 -22.65
CA SER A 40 -2.78 5.73 -23.70
C SER A 40 -4.24 5.64 -24.19
N GLY A 41 -5.18 5.68 -23.25
CA GLY A 41 -6.49 6.30 -23.50
C GLY A 41 -6.45 7.65 -22.80
N GLY A 42 -6.64 8.76 -23.53
CA GLY A 42 -6.46 10.13 -23.02
C GLY A 42 -6.92 10.27 -21.57
N SER A 43 -5.98 10.55 -20.66
CA SER A 43 -6.23 10.41 -19.23
C SER A 43 -7.43 11.27 -18.84
N ARG A 44 -8.52 10.63 -18.41
CA ARG A 44 -9.68 11.35 -17.81
C ARG A 44 -9.31 12.00 -16.49
N ALA A 45 -8.15 11.68 -15.95
CA ALA A 45 -7.62 12.30 -14.76
C ALA A 45 -7.18 13.74 -15.05
N VAL A 46 -7.39 14.60 -14.06
CA VAL A 46 -6.96 15.99 -14.08
C VAL A 46 -6.02 16.25 -12.92
N GLU A 47 -5.10 17.19 -13.12
CA GLU A 47 -4.20 17.64 -12.08
C GLU A 47 -4.43 19.12 -11.77
N ILE A 48 -4.28 19.47 -10.50
CA ILE A 48 -4.12 20.86 -10.07
C ILE A 48 -2.95 20.96 -9.11
N GLU A 49 -2.38 22.15 -9.02
CA GLU A 49 -1.46 22.47 -7.95
C GLU A 49 -2.08 23.45 -6.97
N ARG A 50 -1.91 23.14 -5.68
CA ARG A 50 -2.35 23.97 -4.56
C ARG A 50 -1.33 23.92 -3.45
N THR A 51 -1.29 24.97 -2.67
CA THR A 51 -0.48 25.00 -1.45
C THR A 51 -1.39 24.59 -0.29
N ALA A 52 -0.95 23.63 0.52
CA ALA A 52 -1.69 23.26 1.72
C ALA A 52 -1.58 24.37 2.78
N ASP A 53 -2.66 24.62 3.51
CA ASP A 53 -2.66 25.60 4.59
C ASP A 53 -1.86 25.14 5.82
N ARG A 54 -1.91 25.90 6.92
CA ARG A 54 -1.20 25.58 8.16
C ARG A 54 -1.63 24.24 8.79
N ASP A 55 -2.85 23.80 8.52
CA ASP A 55 -3.42 22.56 9.05
C ASP A 55 -3.21 21.39 8.09
N GLY A 56 -2.60 21.64 6.93
CA GLY A 56 -2.39 20.66 5.88
C GLY A 56 -3.67 20.33 5.12
N ILE A 57 -4.56 21.30 4.98
CA ILE A 57 -5.81 21.19 4.21
C ILE A 57 -5.61 21.87 2.86
N VAL A 58 -6.17 21.26 1.82
CA VAL A 58 -6.31 21.89 0.50
C VAL A 58 -7.78 21.98 0.14
N VAL A 59 -8.28 23.19 -0.14
CA VAL A 59 -9.68 23.41 -0.55
C VAL A 59 -9.81 23.36 -2.07
N VAL A 60 -10.69 22.50 -2.57
CA VAL A 60 -11.00 22.35 -4.00
C VAL A 60 -12.52 22.35 -4.17
N ARG A 61 -13.05 23.31 -4.94
CA ARG A 61 -14.50 23.48 -5.16
C ARG A 61 -15.32 23.49 -3.86
N GLY A 62 -14.80 24.17 -2.81
CA GLY A 62 -15.47 24.25 -1.51
C GLY A 62 -15.35 22.99 -0.64
N ARG A 63 -14.61 21.97 -1.09
CA ARG A 63 -14.37 20.74 -0.34
C ARG A 63 -12.97 20.74 0.25
N GLU A 64 -12.87 20.38 1.52
CA GLU A 64 -11.60 20.25 2.22
C GLU A 64 -10.98 18.88 1.96
N LEU A 65 -9.74 18.87 1.49
CA LEU A 65 -8.91 17.68 1.37
C LEU A 65 -7.86 17.74 2.47
N ALA A 66 -8.12 17.04 3.58
CA ALA A 66 -7.20 16.95 4.70
C ALA A 66 -6.03 16.02 4.35
N LEU A 67 -4.87 16.60 4.07
CA LEU A 67 -3.62 15.88 3.78
C LEU A 67 -2.80 15.64 5.06
N GLY A 68 -2.99 16.50 6.07
CA GLY A 68 -2.39 16.42 7.39
C GLY A 68 -1.29 17.45 7.61
N THR A 69 -1.09 17.88 8.85
CA THR A 69 -0.22 19.02 9.22
C THR A 69 1.22 18.92 8.73
N GLY A 70 1.74 17.70 8.51
CA GLY A 70 3.08 17.48 7.97
C GLY A 70 3.30 17.98 6.54
N VAL A 71 2.24 18.37 5.82
CA VAL A 71 2.33 18.97 4.48
C VAL A 71 2.07 20.48 4.48
N ALA A 72 1.94 21.12 5.64
CA ALA A 72 1.64 22.54 5.75
C ALA A 72 2.62 23.40 4.95
N GLY A 73 2.09 24.37 4.20
CA GLY A 73 2.89 25.26 3.32
C GLY A 73 3.52 24.57 2.11
N THR A 74 3.32 23.25 1.93
CA THR A 74 3.89 22.51 0.80
C THR A 74 3.03 22.70 -0.45
N ARG A 75 3.69 22.87 -1.60
CA ARG A 75 3.03 22.84 -2.91
C ARG A 75 2.74 21.39 -3.29
N VAL A 76 1.46 21.06 -3.41
CA VAL A 76 0.96 19.71 -3.67
C VAL A 76 0.30 19.66 -5.04
N THR A 77 0.67 18.66 -5.83
CA THR A 77 -0.07 18.25 -7.04
C THR A 77 -1.18 17.31 -6.62
N LEU A 78 -2.43 17.70 -6.85
CA LEU A 78 -3.60 16.85 -6.65
C LEU A 78 -4.02 16.28 -8.00
N ARG A 79 -3.82 14.98 -8.18
CA ARG A 79 -4.29 14.22 -9.34
C ARG A 79 -5.62 13.59 -9.00
N PHE A 80 -6.68 14.06 -9.64
CA PHE A 80 -8.03 13.52 -9.53
C PHE A 80 -8.23 12.47 -10.60
N ASP A 81 -8.55 11.25 -10.17
CA ASP A 81 -8.94 10.14 -11.02
C ASP A 81 -10.38 9.71 -10.68
N VAL A 82 -10.92 8.76 -11.43
CA VAL A 82 -12.23 8.17 -11.13
C VAL A 82 -12.17 7.49 -9.77
N GLY A 83 -12.94 8.01 -8.81
CA GLY A 83 -13.06 7.42 -7.48
C GLY A 83 -11.93 7.76 -6.49
N LEU A 84 -10.78 8.29 -6.95
CA LEU A 84 -9.63 8.62 -6.09
C LEU A 84 -9.01 10.00 -6.37
N VAL A 85 -8.45 10.62 -5.33
CA VAL A 85 -7.54 11.77 -5.43
C VAL A 85 -6.19 11.37 -4.87
N HIS A 86 -5.13 11.56 -5.65
CA HIS A 86 -3.75 11.36 -5.23
C HIS A 86 -3.08 12.71 -4.98
N ALA A 87 -2.59 12.92 -3.77
CA ALA A 87 -1.82 14.09 -3.40
C ALA A 87 -0.32 13.78 -3.50
N LEU A 88 0.42 14.54 -4.30
CA LEU A 88 1.84 14.34 -4.53
C LEU A 88 2.65 15.60 -4.18
N ALA A 89 3.86 15.41 -3.66
CA ALA A 89 4.90 16.42 -3.64
C ALA A 89 6.08 15.92 -4.48
N GLY A 90 6.25 16.47 -5.67
CA GLY A 90 7.19 15.94 -6.67
C GLY A 90 6.80 14.50 -7.06
N ASN A 91 7.71 13.55 -6.82
CA ASN A 91 7.50 12.13 -7.10
C ASN A 91 7.02 11.30 -5.88
N ILE A 92 6.70 11.97 -4.76
CA ILE A 92 6.27 11.30 -3.53
C ILE A 92 4.75 11.37 -3.42
N LEU A 93 4.09 10.20 -3.33
CA LEU A 93 2.67 10.12 -2.97
C LEU A 93 2.51 10.39 -1.47
N LEU A 94 1.89 11.53 -1.15
CA LEU A 94 1.63 11.96 0.22
C LEU A 94 0.41 11.23 0.80
N LYS A 95 -0.68 11.18 0.02
CA LYS A 95 -1.96 10.61 0.45
C LYS A 95 -2.82 10.24 -0.75
N THR A 96 -3.63 9.19 -0.58
CA THR A 96 -4.74 8.87 -1.48
C THR A 96 -6.06 9.05 -0.72
N LEU A 97 -7.01 9.75 -1.32
CA LEU A 97 -8.34 10.05 -0.78
C LEU A 97 -9.42 9.52 -1.73
N SER A 98 -10.62 9.26 -1.22
CA SER A 98 -11.78 8.98 -2.08
C SER A 98 -12.21 10.24 -2.82
N ASN A 99 -12.51 10.10 -4.12
CA ASN A 99 -13.04 11.16 -4.98
C ASN A 99 -14.45 10.80 -5.44
N PRO A 100 -15.50 11.42 -4.87
CA PRO A 100 -16.86 11.20 -5.34
C PRO A 100 -17.24 12.15 -6.49
N SER A 101 -16.30 12.91 -7.06
CA SER A 101 -16.57 13.84 -8.16
C SER A 101 -16.68 13.10 -9.49
N SER A 102 -17.65 13.50 -10.31
CA SER A 102 -17.81 13.02 -11.68
C SER A 102 -16.71 13.57 -12.60
N VAL A 103 -16.60 13.00 -13.80
CA VAL A 103 -15.58 13.41 -14.79
C VAL A 103 -15.77 14.86 -15.27
N ASN A 104 -17.01 15.32 -15.39
CA ASN A 104 -17.29 16.70 -15.79
C ASN A 104 -16.89 17.67 -14.68
N GLU A 105 -17.27 17.37 -13.43
CA GLU A 105 -16.88 18.19 -12.27
C GLU A 105 -15.36 18.28 -12.11
N MET A 106 -14.64 17.19 -12.39
CA MET A 106 -13.17 17.17 -12.40
C MET A 106 -12.60 18.16 -13.43
N ARG A 107 -13.15 18.18 -14.65
CA ARG A 107 -12.71 19.10 -15.72
C ARG A 107 -12.99 20.57 -15.38
N ASP A 108 -14.06 20.82 -14.65
CA ASP A 108 -14.45 22.17 -14.25
C ASP A 108 -13.68 22.68 -13.03
N ILE A 109 -12.79 21.89 -12.43
CA ILE A 109 -11.94 22.37 -11.33
C ILE A 109 -11.06 23.53 -11.82
N ARG A 110 -11.06 24.64 -11.07
CA ARG A 110 -10.26 25.82 -11.42
C ARG A 110 -8.77 25.47 -11.56
N GLY A 111 -8.20 25.73 -12.74
CA GLY A 111 -6.80 25.43 -13.02
C GLY A 111 -6.50 23.94 -13.21
N ALA A 112 -7.52 23.13 -13.46
CA ALA A 112 -7.36 21.76 -13.92
C ALA A 112 -6.60 21.75 -15.25
N ARG A 113 -5.63 20.85 -15.33
CA ARG A 113 -4.95 20.48 -16.56
C ARG A 113 -5.02 18.96 -16.73
N PRO A 114 -4.91 18.43 -17.96
CA PRO A 114 -4.75 17.00 -18.18
C PRO A 114 -3.61 16.46 -17.33
N ALA A 115 -3.82 15.30 -16.71
CA ALA A 115 -2.88 14.75 -15.76
C ALA A 115 -1.63 14.20 -16.48
N THR A 116 -0.49 14.86 -16.29
CA THR A 116 0.81 14.50 -16.88
C THR A 116 1.78 13.90 -15.87
N THR A 117 1.51 14.03 -14.58
CA THR A 117 2.35 13.48 -13.52
C THR A 117 2.09 11.98 -13.40
N ALA A 118 3.12 11.17 -13.63
CA ALA A 118 3.05 9.75 -13.39
C ALA A 118 2.89 9.48 -11.88
N LEU A 119 1.92 8.64 -11.52
CA LEU A 119 1.84 8.16 -10.14
C LEU A 119 3.06 7.29 -9.84
N PRO A 120 3.66 7.43 -8.64
CA PRO A 120 4.70 6.51 -8.23
C PRO A 120 4.14 5.08 -8.23
N PRO A 121 4.97 4.08 -8.56
CA PRO A 121 4.52 2.70 -8.56
C PRO A 121 3.97 2.33 -7.18
N PRO A 122 2.90 1.52 -7.11
CA PRO A 122 2.41 1.04 -5.84
C PRO A 122 3.55 0.31 -5.09
N PRO A 123 3.55 0.35 -3.75
CA PRO A 123 4.46 -0.47 -2.98
C PRO A 123 4.36 -1.94 -3.43
N PRO A 124 5.47 -2.71 -3.40
CA PRO A 124 5.45 -4.12 -3.75
C PRO A 124 4.32 -4.85 -3.01
N ALA A 125 3.49 -5.59 -3.74
CA ALA A 125 2.50 -6.46 -3.13
C ALA A 125 3.22 -7.67 -2.52
N GLY A 126 3.22 -7.78 -1.20
CA GLY A 126 3.88 -8.87 -0.46
C GLY A 126 4.34 -8.44 0.93
N PRO A 127 4.93 -9.37 1.71
CA PRO A 127 5.42 -9.08 3.04
C PRO A 127 6.42 -7.92 3.03
N GLN A 128 6.14 -6.85 3.76
CA GLN A 128 7.04 -5.70 3.81
C GLN A 128 8.21 -6.00 4.75
N SER A 129 9.45 -5.87 4.30
CA SER A 129 10.62 -6.09 5.15
C SER A 129 11.23 -4.77 5.64
N VAL A 130 11.57 -4.71 6.92
CA VAL A 130 12.13 -3.52 7.58
C VAL A 130 13.39 -3.90 8.35
N GLN A 131 14.49 -3.22 8.08
CA GLN A 131 15.71 -3.38 8.85
C GLN A 131 15.72 -2.47 10.08
N ARG A 132 16.11 -3.03 11.23
CA ARG A 132 16.32 -2.29 12.48
C ARG A 132 17.61 -2.71 13.15
N ARG A 133 18.39 -1.73 13.59
CA ARG A 133 19.49 -1.99 14.51
C ARG A 133 18.90 -2.19 15.90
N VAL A 134 19.19 -3.32 16.52
CA VAL A 134 18.71 -3.64 17.87
C VAL A 134 19.43 -2.72 18.88
N PRO A 135 18.70 -1.92 19.68
CA PRO A 135 19.32 -1.10 20.72
C PRO A 135 19.78 -1.95 21.91
N LYS A 136 20.52 -1.34 22.85
CA LYS A 136 21.05 -2.03 24.04
C LYS A 136 19.95 -2.64 24.94
N ASP A 137 18.74 -2.11 24.90
CA ASP A 137 17.59 -2.63 25.65
C ASP A 137 16.96 -3.89 25.00
N GLY A 138 17.35 -4.21 23.76
CA GLY A 138 16.87 -5.37 23.02
C GLY A 138 15.47 -5.21 22.42
N VAL A 139 14.94 -3.98 22.31
CA VAL A 139 13.58 -3.72 21.82
C VAL A 139 13.59 -2.85 20.57
N VAL A 140 13.09 -3.37 19.46
CA VAL A 140 12.98 -2.62 18.20
C VAL A 140 11.57 -2.06 18.02
N MET A 141 11.44 -0.96 17.27
CA MET A 141 10.15 -0.36 16.94
C MET A 141 9.86 -0.46 15.44
N VAL A 142 8.73 -1.07 15.10
CA VAL A 142 8.25 -1.26 13.72
C VAL A 142 6.75 -0.97 13.69
N ALA A 143 6.28 -0.17 12.72
CA ALA A 143 4.89 0.24 12.62
C ALA A 143 4.29 0.83 13.92
N GLY A 144 5.10 1.44 14.79
CA GLY A 144 4.65 1.94 16.10
C GLY A 144 4.43 0.86 17.18
N GLN A 145 4.74 -0.39 16.88
CA GLN A 145 4.74 -1.52 17.81
C GLN A 145 6.15 -1.81 18.32
N ARG A 146 6.27 -2.11 19.62
CA ARG A 146 7.52 -2.53 20.27
C ARG A 146 7.68 -4.04 20.15
N LEU A 147 8.79 -4.49 19.57
CA LEU A 147 9.11 -5.91 19.39
C LEU A 147 10.33 -6.25 20.25
N ARG A 148 10.14 -7.12 21.24
CA ARG A 148 11.25 -7.64 22.05
C ARG A 148 12.02 -8.68 21.24
N VAL A 149 13.27 -8.37 20.92
CA VAL A 149 14.21 -9.27 20.24
C VAL A 149 15.16 -9.91 21.27
N GLY A 150 15.54 -9.15 22.30
CA GLY A 150 16.44 -9.59 23.36
C GLY A 150 17.77 -8.84 23.34
N ARG A 151 18.35 -8.62 24.52
CA ARG A 151 19.60 -7.85 24.70
C ARG A 151 20.81 -8.53 24.07
N THR A 152 20.78 -9.86 23.94
CA THR A 152 21.85 -10.66 23.30
C THR A 152 22.07 -10.27 21.83
N HIS A 153 21.04 -9.72 21.18
CA HIS A 153 21.11 -9.28 19.78
C HIS A 153 21.45 -7.78 19.66
N ALA A 154 21.79 -7.10 20.76
CA ALA A 154 22.11 -5.67 20.75
C ALA A 154 23.24 -5.35 19.75
N GLY A 155 23.03 -4.30 18.96
CA GLY A 155 23.96 -3.86 17.92
C GLY A 155 23.79 -4.55 16.57
N MET A 156 23.13 -5.71 16.50
CA MET A 156 22.84 -6.42 15.24
C MET A 156 21.76 -5.71 14.43
N ILE A 157 21.76 -5.94 13.12
CA ILE A 157 20.71 -5.47 12.21
C ILE A 157 19.78 -6.65 11.94
N VAL A 158 18.55 -6.54 12.41
CA VAL A 158 17.50 -7.53 12.19
C VAL A 158 16.57 -7.08 11.07
N THR A 159 16.06 -8.05 10.32
CA THR A 159 15.03 -7.85 9.30
C THR A 159 13.69 -8.22 9.89
N VAL A 160 12.77 -7.28 9.98
CA VAL A 160 11.39 -7.49 10.42
C VAL A 160 10.51 -7.62 9.20
N VAL A 161 9.98 -8.81 8.94
CA VAL A 161 9.01 -9.07 7.87
C VAL A 161 7.61 -8.84 8.44
N VAL A 162 6.88 -7.95 7.80
CA VAL A 162 5.51 -7.57 8.14
C VAL A 162 4.59 -8.31 7.20
N GLU A 163 3.94 -9.34 7.74
CA GLU A 163 2.87 -10.09 7.09
C GLU A 163 1.52 -9.58 7.60
N ASP A 164 0.41 -10.15 7.12
CA ASP A 164 -0.95 -9.61 7.38
C ASP A 164 -1.34 -9.60 8.86
N HIS A 165 -0.85 -10.56 9.65
CA HIS A 165 -1.24 -10.75 11.06
C HIS A 165 -0.07 -10.87 12.02
N HIS A 166 1.16 -10.94 11.51
CA HIS A 166 2.34 -11.17 12.33
C HIS A 166 3.59 -10.49 11.77
N LEU A 167 4.51 -10.25 12.70
CA LEU A 167 5.79 -9.58 12.50
C LEU A 167 6.88 -10.60 12.83
N ARG A 168 7.63 -11.04 11.81
CA ARG A 168 8.75 -11.98 11.98
C ARG A 168 10.04 -11.21 12.07
N VAL A 169 10.78 -11.38 13.16
CA VAL A 169 12.12 -10.80 13.32
C VAL A 169 13.13 -11.85 12.92
N LEU A 170 13.94 -11.53 11.92
CA LEU A 170 14.95 -12.41 11.33
C LEU A 170 16.35 -11.81 11.51
N ASP A 171 17.33 -12.68 11.72
CA ASP A 171 18.75 -12.40 11.51
C ASP A 171 19.23 -13.23 10.32
N GLY A 172 19.35 -12.58 9.16
CA GLY A 172 19.52 -13.26 7.87
C GLY A 172 18.33 -14.20 7.57
N ILE A 173 18.58 -15.51 7.68
CA ILE A 173 17.57 -16.57 7.48
C ILE A 173 17.01 -17.14 8.79
N LYS A 174 17.59 -16.77 9.94
CA LYS A 174 17.21 -17.31 11.25
C LYS A 174 16.10 -16.48 11.86
N GLU A 175 14.98 -17.12 12.20
CA GLU A 175 13.92 -16.47 12.97
C GLU A 175 14.31 -16.31 14.44
N LEU A 176 14.32 -15.07 14.92
CA LEU A 176 14.60 -14.71 16.30
C LEU A 176 13.32 -14.65 17.14
N SER A 177 12.24 -14.10 16.57
CA SER A 177 10.97 -13.96 17.27
C SER A 177 9.81 -13.68 16.32
N LEU A 178 8.63 -14.16 16.68
CA LEU A 178 7.35 -13.88 16.03
C LEU A 178 6.50 -13.03 16.97
N HIS A 179 5.88 -11.96 16.45
CA HIS A 179 4.95 -11.11 17.21
C HIS A 179 3.64 -10.98 16.44
N ALA A 180 2.49 -10.98 17.12
CA ALA A 180 1.23 -10.61 16.47
C ALA A 180 1.28 -9.13 16.04
N GLN A 181 0.76 -8.81 14.86
CA GLN A 181 0.68 -7.44 14.40
C GLN A 181 -0.49 -6.74 15.10
N THR A 182 -0.19 -5.75 15.92
CA THR A 182 -1.20 -4.96 16.65
C THR A 182 -1.32 -3.53 16.13
N SER A 183 -0.54 -3.17 15.10
CA SER A 183 -0.59 -1.85 14.48
C SER A 183 -0.50 -1.90 12.96
N THR A 184 -1.39 -1.15 12.31
CA THR A 184 -1.45 -0.93 10.87
C THR A 184 -0.88 0.43 10.46
N LYS A 185 -0.16 1.11 11.36
CA LYS A 185 0.44 2.42 11.06
C LYS A 185 1.43 2.30 9.91
N PRO A 186 1.44 3.25 8.96
CA PRO A 186 2.32 3.18 7.81
C PRO A 186 3.80 3.21 8.23
N ILE A 187 4.59 2.32 7.64
CA ILE A 187 6.03 2.24 7.88
C ILE A 187 6.70 3.31 7.03
N ARG A 188 7.34 4.29 7.69
CA ARG A 188 8.05 5.39 7.01
C ARG A 188 9.50 5.06 6.66
N ASN A 189 10.16 4.26 7.51
CA ASN A 189 11.60 3.98 7.40
C ASN A 189 11.84 2.47 7.28
N PHE A 190 12.29 2.04 6.11
CA PHE A 190 12.55 0.63 5.81
C PHE A 190 13.97 0.19 6.14
N ASN A 191 14.94 1.09 6.13
CA ASN A 191 16.35 0.75 6.36
C ASN A 191 16.81 1.14 7.78
N ALA A 192 17.76 0.35 8.33
CA ALA A 192 18.39 0.64 9.61
C ALA A 192 19.37 1.83 9.53
N HIS A 193 19.83 2.17 8.31
CA HIS A 193 20.73 3.28 8.05
C HIS A 193 20.01 4.39 7.28
N ARG A 194 20.26 5.64 7.67
CA ARG A 194 19.94 6.80 6.83
C ARG A 194 20.93 6.81 5.66
N PRO A 195 20.49 6.93 4.38
CA PRO A 195 21.44 7.11 3.29
C PRO A 195 22.31 8.34 3.61
N ARG A 196 23.63 8.15 3.67
CA ARG A 196 24.56 9.27 3.82
C ARG A 196 24.44 10.11 2.54
N LYS A 197 24.04 11.38 2.67
CA LYS A 197 24.30 12.35 1.59
C LYS A 197 25.81 12.35 1.38
N ARG A 198 26.22 12.03 0.16
CA ARG A 198 27.59 12.22 -0.31
C ARG A 198 27.70 13.63 -0.88
#